data_AF-A0A1G6IDS7-F1
#
_entry.id   AF-A0A1G6IDS7-F1
#
_cell.length_a   1.000
_cell.length_b   1.000
_cell.length_c   1.000
_cell.angle_alpha   90.00
_cell.angle_beta   90.00
_cell.angle_gamma   90.00
#
_symmetry.space_group_name_H-M   'P 1'
#
loop_
_entity.id
_entity.type
_entity.pdbx_description
1 polymer ?
#
loop_
_entity_poly.entity_id
_entity_poly.type
_entity_poly.pdbx_seq_one_letter_code
_entity_poly.pdbx_strand_id
1 'polypeptide(L)'
;MMEDLLRSLYQERASDPDTLGVIKLYKTNSASPVTDQFDVVLLIIVENAQNDWYVKHYLIEDYTCAMHVVDKNRLEYWIDTSSYRRMVYWVTEGDVVYDQNEYVSKLREDLDVYPKEKRELRLAIEFAKLTRSYQEAKSLYKNRDFLDSYQKIISAIHSLGRLSLIQEGFYPEMVVWNQVRRIDPATYKLYEELLNNNEPINERLELMMLAIDFAINGKIGIGSSHLLNVMGDSSEKWGFKQLKSHPSVQEYQLDLSMMLAYLIEKEYVQVTLEETKGVNVYHRLYSKI
;
A
#
# COMPACT_ATOMS: atom_id res chain seq x y z
N MET A 1 13.73 -13.83 34.30
CA MET A 1 14.75 -14.57 33.53
C MET A 1 14.62 -14.28 32.04
N MET A 2 13.56 -14.71 31.34
CA MET A 2 13.29 -14.29 29.95
C MET A 2 13.31 -12.76 29.75
N GLU A 3 12.55 -12.00 30.54
CA GLU A 3 12.51 -10.52 30.45
C GLU A 3 13.88 -9.88 30.74
N ASP A 4 14.71 -10.51 31.57
CA ASP A 4 16.05 -9.99 31.88
C ASP A 4 17.01 -10.22 30.71
N LEU A 5 16.90 -11.37 30.04
CA LEU A 5 17.66 -11.67 28.82
C LEU A 5 17.21 -10.81 27.64
N LEU A 6 15.90 -10.63 27.45
CA LEU A 6 15.37 -9.73 26.45
C LEU A 6 15.79 -8.27 26.72
N ARG A 7 15.78 -7.87 28.00
CA ARG A 7 16.30 -6.58 28.46
C ARG A 7 17.78 -6.40 28.13
N SER A 8 18.60 -7.42 28.32
CA SER A 8 20.01 -7.34 27.97
C SER A 8 20.21 -7.08 26.46
N LEU A 9 19.38 -7.69 25.60
CA LEU A 9 19.46 -7.50 24.14
C LEU A 9 19.11 -6.07 23.73
N TYR A 10 18.00 -5.51 24.25
CA TYR A 10 17.63 -4.15 23.87
C TYR A 10 18.45 -3.07 24.58
N GLN A 11 19.03 -3.35 25.77
CA GLN A 11 19.90 -2.39 26.47
C GLN A 11 21.22 -2.18 25.74
N GLU A 12 21.82 -3.24 25.18
CA GLU A 12 22.98 -3.11 24.30
C GLU A 12 22.68 -2.15 23.15
N ARG A 13 21.50 -2.28 22.54
CA ARG A 13 21.07 -1.44 21.41
C ARG A 13 20.73 -0.02 21.83
N ALA A 14 20.04 0.16 22.95
CA ALA A 14 19.72 1.47 23.49
C ALA A 14 20.97 2.27 23.92
N SER A 15 22.10 1.58 24.18
CA SER A 15 23.38 2.25 24.48
C SER A 15 24.13 2.76 23.24
N ASP A 16 23.71 2.33 22.05
CA ASP A 16 24.24 2.83 20.78
C ASP A 16 23.75 4.26 20.54
N PRO A 17 24.64 5.24 20.32
CA PRO A 17 24.25 6.64 20.10
C PRO A 17 23.36 6.85 18.87
N ASP A 18 23.41 5.94 17.89
CA ASP A 18 22.58 6.02 16.68
C ASP A 18 21.17 5.47 16.89
N THR A 19 20.86 4.83 18.04
CA THR A 19 19.52 4.32 18.32
C THR A 19 18.57 5.45 18.73
N LEU A 20 17.51 5.62 17.95
CA LEU A 20 16.43 6.57 18.17
C LEU A 20 15.32 5.99 19.05
N GLY A 21 15.03 4.71 18.92
CA GLY A 21 13.93 4.10 19.63
C GLY A 21 13.97 2.59 19.62
N VAL A 22 13.44 1.98 20.68
CA VAL A 22 13.23 0.53 20.74
C VAL A 22 11.81 0.23 21.16
N ILE A 23 11.14 -0.58 20.35
CA ILE A 23 9.75 -1.00 20.54
C ILE A 23 9.72 -2.52 20.67
N LYS A 24 8.99 -3.01 21.66
CA LYS A 24 8.79 -4.43 21.96
C LYS A 24 7.34 -4.80 21.69
N LEU A 25 7.10 -5.93 21.03
CA LEU A 25 5.75 -6.45 20.82
C LEU A 25 5.71 -7.95 21.09
N TYR A 26 4.80 -8.37 21.97
CA TYR A 26 4.50 -9.79 22.21
C TYR A 26 3.47 -10.31 21.21
N LYS A 27 3.56 -11.60 20.87
CA LYS A 27 2.45 -12.25 20.15
C LYS A 27 1.19 -12.20 21.00
N THR A 28 0.08 -11.82 20.38
CA THR A 28 -1.23 -11.77 21.05
C THR A 28 -1.94 -13.12 21.04
N ASN A 29 -1.64 -13.98 20.06
CA ASN A 29 -2.20 -15.33 19.88
C ASN A 29 -1.12 -16.35 19.51
N SER A 30 -1.42 -17.65 19.68
CA SER A 30 -0.48 -18.77 19.46
C SER A 30 0.14 -18.81 18.06
N ALA A 31 -0.56 -18.31 17.05
CA ALA A 31 -0.04 -18.01 15.71
C ALA A 31 -0.39 -16.57 15.36
N SER A 32 0.59 -15.66 15.46
CA SER A 32 0.42 -14.26 15.09
C SER A 32 1.19 -13.95 13.81
N PRO A 33 0.51 -13.74 12.67
CA PRO A 33 1.15 -13.26 11.43
C PRO A 33 1.79 -11.86 11.60
N VAL A 34 1.37 -11.13 12.63
CA VAL A 34 1.88 -9.81 12.97
C VAL A 34 3.31 -9.89 13.50
N THR A 35 3.66 -10.96 14.23
CA THR A 35 5.01 -11.17 14.79
C THR A 35 5.83 -12.17 13.98
N ASP A 36 5.45 -12.48 12.74
CA ASP A 36 6.13 -13.52 11.94
C ASP A 36 6.21 -14.88 12.65
N GLN A 37 5.22 -15.19 13.49
CA GLN A 37 5.17 -16.39 14.34
C GLN A 37 6.23 -16.42 15.46
N PHE A 38 6.97 -15.33 15.68
CA PHE A 38 7.83 -15.17 16.84
C PHE A 38 7.00 -14.81 18.09
N ASP A 39 7.49 -15.21 19.26
CA ASP A 39 6.90 -14.83 20.54
C ASP A 39 7.06 -13.34 20.82
N VAL A 40 8.18 -12.77 20.39
CA VAL A 40 8.52 -11.36 20.56
C VAL A 40 9.10 -10.77 19.28
N VAL A 41 8.67 -9.56 18.94
CA VAL A 41 9.35 -8.68 17.99
C VAL A 41 10.01 -7.54 18.76
N LEU A 42 11.29 -7.30 18.48
CA LEU A 42 12.02 -6.12 18.90
C LEU A 42 12.32 -5.26 17.67
N LEU A 43 11.69 -4.10 17.58
CA LEU A 43 11.97 -3.12 16.53
C LEU A 43 12.91 -2.05 17.10
N ILE A 44 14.08 -1.92 16.49
CA ILE A 44 15.09 -0.92 16.82
C ILE A 44 15.16 0.03 15.65
N ILE A 45 14.95 1.31 15.94
CA ILE A 45 14.97 2.38 14.96
C ILE A 45 16.28 3.14 15.17
N VAL A 46 17.05 3.29 14.10
CA VAL A 46 18.36 3.97 14.13
C VAL A 46 18.40 5.15 13.16
N GLU A 47 19.17 6.18 13.49
CA GLU A 47 19.33 7.37 12.65
C GLU A 47 20.08 7.06 11.36
N ASN A 48 21.14 6.24 11.43
CA ASN A 48 21.92 5.83 10.28
C ASN A 48 22.28 4.34 10.38
N ALA A 49 21.99 3.58 9.33
CA ALA A 49 22.43 2.20 9.21
C ALA A 49 23.22 1.94 7.91
N GLN A 50 24.24 1.08 7.99
CA GLN A 50 24.94 0.61 6.78
C GLN A 50 24.02 -0.21 5.85
N ASN A 51 23.10 -0.98 6.45
CA ASN A 51 22.01 -1.64 5.76
C ASN A 51 20.70 -1.02 6.24
N ASP A 52 19.86 -0.55 5.32
CA ASP A 52 18.60 0.14 5.61
C ASP A 52 17.63 -0.70 6.46
N TRP A 53 17.77 -2.03 6.41
CA TRP A 53 17.10 -2.96 7.29
C TRP A 53 17.86 -4.29 7.40
N TYR A 54 17.99 -4.82 8.61
CA TYR A 54 18.37 -6.22 8.83
C TYR A 54 17.61 -6.85 10.00
N VAL A 55 17.62 -8.19 10.04
CA VAL A 55 16.92 -8.98 11.06
C VAL A 55 17.88 -9.98 11.70
N LYS A 56 17.78 -10.13 13.02
CA LYS A 56 18.42 -11.22 13.78
C LYS A 56 17.36 -12.01 14.52
N HIS A 57 17.46 -13.34 14.47
CA HIS A 57 16.57 -14.23 15.21
C HIS A 57 17.30 -14.79 16.42
N TYR A 58 16.60 -14.84 17.55
CA TYR A 58 17.09 -15.34 18.81
C TYR A 58 16.13 -16.40 19.37
N LEU A 59 16.70 -17.38 20.05
CA LEU A 59 15.98 -18.27 20.95
C LEU A 59 16.45 -17.94 22.37
N ILE A 60 15.53 -17.48 23.20
CA ILE A 60 15.78 -17.07 24.58
C ILE A 60 14.97 -18.04 25.45
N GLU A 61 15.66 -19.02 26.03
CA GLU A 61 15.01 -20.17 26.68
C GLU A 61 14.08 -20.86 25.65
N ASP A 62 12.77 -20.90 25.90
CA ASP A 62 11.78 -21.48 24.99
C ASP A 62 11.07 -20.43 24.11
N TYR A 63 11.49 -19.15 24.18
CA TYR A 63 10.86 -18.05 23.47
C TYR A 63 11.67 -17.61 22.26
N THR A 64 10.99 -17.47 21.13
CA THR A 64 11.53 -16.97 19.88
C THR A 64 11.42 -15.45 19.81
N CYS A 65 12.51 -14.76 19.44
CA CYS A 65 12.54 -13.31 19.29
C CYS A 65 13.11 -12.92 17.92
N ALA A 66 12.39 -12.09 17.18
CA ALA A 66 12.88 -11.44 15.96
C ALA A 66 13.24 -9.98 16.24
N MET A 67 14.52 -9.64 16.07
CA MET A 67 15.03 -8.29 16.25
C MET A 67 15.22 -7.64 14.88
N HIS A 68 14.40 -6.64 14.57
CA HIS A 68 14.48 -5.81 13.37
C HIS A 68 15.26 -4.54 13.71
N VAL A 69 16.33 -4.26 12.97
CA VAL A 69 17.02 -2.97 13.04
C VAL A 69 16.76 -2.24 11.74
N VAL A 70 16.18 -1.05 11.83
CA VAL A 70 15.62 -0.31 10.70
C VAL A 70 16.14 1.13 10.72
N ASP A 71 16.67 1.56 9.59
CA ASP A 71 17.02 2.96 9.36
C ASP A 71 15.77 3.84 9.35
N LYS A 72 15.83 5.00 9.99
CA LYS A 72 14.72 5.96 10.05
C LYS A 72 14.12 6.27 8.67
N ASN A 73 14.94 6.50 7.65
CA ASN A 73 14.44 6.85 6.32
C ASN A 73 13.67 5.67 5.70
N ARG A 74 14.10 4.44 5.99
CA ARG A 74 13.42 3.23 5.53
C ARG A 74 12.07 3.05 6.23
N LEU A 75 12.01 3.34 7.52
CA LEU A 75 10.78 3.33 8.30
C LEU A 75 9.77 4.37 7.78
N GLU A 76 10.22 5.61 7.59
CA GLU A 76 9.42 6.70 7.04
C GLU A 76 8.89 6.35 5.64
N TYR A 77 9.74 5.79 4.78
CA TYR A 77 9.34 5.31 3.46
C TYR A 77 8.23 4.26 3.53
N TRP A 78 8.34 3.28 4.43
CA TRP A 78 7.30 2.24 4.60
C TRP A 78 5.98 2.79 5.10
N ILE A 79 6.03 3.79 5.98
CA ILE A 79 4.86 4.51 6.47
C ILE A 79 4.22 5.28 5.31
N ASP A 80 4.99 6.07 4.59
CA ASP A 80 4.52 6.97 3.54
C ASP A 80 3.89 6.21 2.38
N THR A 81 4.47 5.08 2.00
CA THR A 81 3.98 4.24 0.89
C THR A 81 2.99 3.16 1.31
N SER A 82 2.80 2.96 2.63
CA SER A 82 2.06 1.81 3.18
C SER A 82 2.54 0.44 2.66
N SER A 83 3.82 0.35 2.25
CA SER A 83 4.37 -0.84 1.63
C SER A 83 4.72 -1.93 2.65
N TYR A 84 4.91 -1.58 3.92
CA TYR A 84 5.11 -2.56 5.01
C TYR A 84 4.20 -2.32 6.24
N ARG A 85 2.91 -2.66 6.11
CA ARG A 85 1.86 -2.42 7.12
C ARG A 85 2.14 -2.96 8.53
N ARG A 86 2.86 -4.08 8.65
CA ARG A 86 3.23 -4.63 9.96
C ARG A 86 4.10 -3.67 10.76
N MET A 87 4.98 -2.94 10.08
CA MET A 87 5.82 -1.93 10.71
C MET A 87 4.98 -0.84 11.37
N VAL A 88 3.95 -0.36 10.68
CA VAL A 88 3.01 0.64 11.23
C VAL A 88 2.35 0.08 12.49
N TYR A 89 1.85 -1.15 12.45
CA TYR A 89 1.26 -1.81 13.62
C TYR A 89 2.26 -1.94 14.79
N TRP A 90 3.51 -2.32 14.52
CA TRP A 90 4.53 -2.42 15.57
C TRP A 90 4.80 -1.05 16.21
N VAL A 91 4.88 0.01 15.40
CA VAL A 91 5.08 1.37 15.90
C VAL A 91 3.88 1.84 16.72
N THR A 92 2.64 1.58 16.32
CA THR A 92 1.45 2.06 17.04
C THR A 92 1.13 1.23 18.29
N GLU A 93 1.18 -0.10 18.20
CA GLU A 93 0.70 -0.99 19.27
C GLU A 93 1.80 -1.53 20.19
N GLY A 94 3.07 -1.44 19.81
CA GLY A 94 4.17 -1.98 20.60
C GLY A 94 4.47 -1.21 21.89
N ASP A 95 5.09 -1.85 22.86
CA ASP A 95 5.58 -1.21 24.08
C ASP A 95 6.90 -0.50 23.78
N VAL A 96 6.95 0.82 23.98
CA VAL A 96 8.19 1.61 23.82
C VAL A 96 9.08 1.40 25.04
N VAL A 97 10.22 0.75 24.86
CA VAL A 97 11.18 0.46 25.95
C VAL A 97 12.38 1.40 25.98
N TYR A 98 12.59 2.15 24.90
CA TYR A 98 13.57 3.23 24.80
C TYR A 98 13.12 4.25 23.74
N ASP A 99 13.26 5.55 24.02
CA ASP A 99 12.85 6.63 23.12
C ASP A 99 13.80 7.83 23.26
N GLN A 100 14.73 7.98 22.31
CA GLN A 100 15.70 9.07 22.30
C GLN A 100 15.00 10.34 21.82
N ASN A 101 15.01 11.40 22.64
CA ASN A 101 14.42 12.70 22.31
C ASN A 101 12.94 12.63 21.88
N GLU A 102 12.19 11.65 22.41
CA GLU A 102 10.77 11.43 22.11
C GLU A 102 10.50 11.15 20.62
N TYR A 103 11.46 10.56 19.91
CA TYR A 103 11.33 10.23 18.49
C TYR A 103 10.13 9.32 18.20
N VAL A 104 9.97 8.22 18.94
CA VAL A 104 8.87 7.26 18.73
C VAL A 104 7.53 7.90 19.10
N SER A 105 7.53 8.68 20.18
CA SER A 105 6.34 9.42 20.61
C SER A 105 5.86 10.39 19.54
N LYS A 106 6.75 11.21 18.97
CA LYS A 106 6.44 12.11 17.84
C LYS A 106 6.01 11.34 16.59
N LEU A 107 6.66 10.22 16.30
CA LEU A 107 6.27 9.37 15.18
C LEU A 107 4.83 8.85 15.32
N ARG A 108 4.39 8.51 16.53
CA ARG A 108 3.00 8.13 16.80
C ARG A 108 2.03 9.29 16.61
N GLU A 109 2.38 10.47 17.11
CA GLU A 109 1.58 11.69 16.89
C GLU A 109 1.42 11.98 15.38
N ASP A 110 2.49 11.85 14.60
CA ASP A 110 2.46 12.04 13.15
C ASP A 110 1.60 10.98 12.44
N LEU A 111 1.63 9.73 12.92
CA LEU A 111 0.75 8.67 12.43
C LEU A 111 -0.72 8.98 12.73
N ASP A 112 -1.05 9.59 13.86
CA ASP A 112 -2.43 9.99 14.20
C ASP A 112 -2.96 11.14 13.35
N VAL A 113 -2.10 12.07 12.90
CA VAL A 113 -2.48 13.29 12.16
C VAL A 113 -2.79 13.02 10.66
N TYR A 114 -2.47 11.84 10.12
CA TYR A 114 -2.71 11.40 8.72
C TYR A 114 -2.47 12.50 7.64
N PRO A 115 -1.20 12.85 7.33
CA PRO A 115 -0.88 13.97 6.44
C PRO A 115 -1.48 13.87 5.03
N LYS A 116 -1.94 15.01 4.47
CA LYS A 116 -2.65 15.05 3.19
C LYS A 116 -1.78 14.68 1.97
N GLU A 117 -0.55 15.18 1.84
CA GLU A 117 0.27 14.81 0.67
C GLU A 117 0.60 13.31 0.67
N LYS A 118 0.92 12.75 1.84
CA LYS A 118 1.17 11.31 2.01
C LYS A 118 -0.08 10.48 1.67
N ARG A 119 -1.27 10.99 1.99
CA ARG A 119 -2.54 10.37 1.58
C ARG A 119 -2.69 10.32 0.06
N GLU A 120 -2.41 11.40 -0.67
CA GLU A 120 -2.57 11.43 -2.13
C GLU A 120 -1.68 10.40 -2.84
N LEU A 121 -0.43 10.24 -2.39
CA LEU A 121 0.47 9.20 -2.90
C LEU A 121 -0.09 7.79 -2.64
N ARG A 122 -0.55 7.51 -1.41
CA ARG A 122 -1.14 6.19 -1.06
C ARG A 122 -2.41 5.89 -1.85
N LEU A 123 -3.25 6.90 -2.07
CA LEU A 123 -4.43 6.79 -2.94
C LEU A 123 -4.01 6.39 -4.35
N ALA A 124 -3.00 7.04 -4.93
CA ALA A 124 -2.51 6.70 -6.25
C ALA A 124 -1.91 5.31 -6.35
N ILE A 125 -1.15 4.87 -5.34
CA ILE A 125 -0.61 3.51 -5.27
C ILE A 125 -1.74 2.47 -5.28
N GLU A 126 -2.76 2.62 -4.44
CA GLU A 126 -3.86 1.65 -4.38
C GLU A 126 -4.80 1.78 -5.60
N PHE A 127 -4.99 2.97 -6.16
CA PHE A 127 -5.75 3.18 -7.40
C PHE A 127 -5.06 2.55 -8.61
N ALA A 128 -3.73 2.61 -8.70
CA ALA A 128 -2.98 1.95 -9.76
C ALA A 128 -3.12 0.42 -9.70
N LYS A 129 -3.05 -0.17 -8.50
CA LYS A 129 -3.32 -1.61 -8.27
C LYS A 129 -4.75 -2.01 -8.62
N LEU A 130 -5.72 -1.15 -8.24
CA LEU A 130 -7.14 -1.33 -8.52
C LEU A 130 -7.43 -1.35 -10.02
N THR A 131 -6.98 -0.32 -10.74
CA THR A 131 -7.18 -0.20 -12.19
C THR A 131 -6.50 -1.32 -12.97
N ARG A 132 -5.28 -1.71 -12.59
CA ARG A 132 -4.63 -2.93 -13.13
C ARG A 132 -5.50 -4.16 -12.93
N SER A 133 -5.88 -4.46 -11.69
CA SER A 133 -6.60 -5.69 -11.37
C SER A 133 -7.95 -5.74 -12.10
N TYR A 134 -8.64 -4.60 -12.19
CA TYR A 134 -9.89 -4.47 -12.93
C TYR A 134 -9.71 -4.72 -14.44
N GLN A 135 -8.69 -4.13 -15.07
CA GLN A 135 -8.44 -4.32 -16.50
C GLN A 135 -7.98 -5.75 -16.83
N GLU A 136 -7.13 -6.34 -15.98
CA GLU A 136 -6.72 -7.74 -16.11
C GLU A 136 -7.94 -8.67 -15.96
N ALA A 137 -8.84 -8.41 -15.01
CA ALA A 137 -10.09 -9.16 -14.86
C ALA A 137 -10.96 -9.10 -16.12
N LYS A 138 -11.15 -7.91 -16.73
CA LYS A 138 -11.88 -7.74 -18.00
C LYS A 138 -11.25 -8.56 -19.12
N SER A 139 -9.93 -8.54 -19.22
CA SER A 139 -9.21 -9.27 -20.28
C SER A 139 -9.38 -10.78 -20.13
N LEU A 140 -9.19 -11.30 -18.91
CA LEU A 140 -9.33 -12.73 -18.62
C LEU A 140 -10.77 -13.20 -18.80
N TYR A 141 -11.76 -12.39 -18.39
CA TYR A 141 -13.17 -12.68 -18.62
C TYR A 141 -13.50 -12.84 -20.10
N LYS A 142 -13.02 -11.91 -20.95
CA LYS A 142 -13.21 -11.97 -22.40
C LYS A 142 -12.60 -13.23 -23.03
N ASN A 143 -11.49 -13.71 -22.48
CA ASN A 143 -10.83 -14.95 -22.91
C ASN A 143 -11.48 -16.22 -22.33
N ARG A 144 -12.52 -16.08 -21.49
CA ARG A 144 -13.19 -17.18 -20.76
C ARG A 144 -12.33 -17.85 -19.69
N ASP A 145 -11.25 -17.20 -19.26
CA ASP A 145 -10.40 -17.61 -18.14
C ASP A 145 -11.03 -17.18 -16.81
N PHE A 146 -12.19 -17.76 -16.49
CA PHE A 146 -13.06 -17.27 -15.41
C PHE A 146 -12.44 -17.38 -14.01
N LEU A 147 -11.66 -18.42 -13.72
CA LEU A 147 -11.02 -18.61 -12.42
C LEU A 147 -9.94 -17.55 -12.17
N ASP A 148 -9.13 -17.24 -13.18
CA ASP A 148 -8.13 -16.17 -13.12
C ASP A 148 -8.79 -14.79 -13.04
N SER A 149 -9.86 -14.57 -13.80
CA SER A 149 -10.67 -13.34 -13.72
C SER A 149 -11.26 -13.14 -12.31
N TYR A 150 -11.76 -14.21 -11.69
CA TYR A 150 -12.26 -14.20 -10.31
C TYR A 150 -11.18 -13.75 -9.31
N GLN A 151 -9.95 -14.26 -9.44
CA GLN A 151 -8.84 -13.84 -8.58
C GLN A 151 -8.49 -12.35 -8.76
N LYS A 152 -8.58 -11.83 -9.98
CA LYS A 152 -8.36 -10.41 -10.27
C LYS A 152 -9.49 -9.52 -9.76
N ILE A 153 -10.74 -9.99 -9.78
CA ILE A 153 -11.87 -9.31 -9.14
C ILE A 153 -11.66 -9.22 -7.64
N ILE A 154 -11.26 -10.30 -6.96
CA ILE A 154 -10.91 -10.25 -5.52
C ILE A 154 -9.84 -9.17 -5.27
N SER A 155 -8.79 -9.15 -6.09
CA SER A 155 -7.70 -8.18 -5.97
C SER A 155 -8.17 -6.74 -6.17
N ALA A 156 -9.10 -6.52 -7.11
CA ALA A 156 -9.72 -5.23 -7.36
C ALA A 156 -10.58 -4.78 -6.16
N ILE A 157 -11.50 -5.61 -5.66
CA ILE A 157 -12.35 -5.22 -4.51
C ILE A 157 -11.49 -4.96 -3.26
N HIS A 158 -10.42 -5.75 -3.06
CA HIS A 158 -9.50 -5.52 -1.95
C HIS A 158 -8.74 -4.19 -2.07
N SER A 159 -8.26 -3.83 -3.26
CA SER A 159 -7.62 -2.53 -3.51
C SER A 159 -8.63 -1.38 -3.37
N LEU A 160 -9.87 -1.58 -3.80
CA LEU A 160 -10.98 -0.63 -3.64
C LEU A 160 -11.28 -0.38 -2.15
N GLY A 161 -11.34 -1.43 -1.33
CA GLY A 161 -11.56 -1.29 0.12
C GLY A 161 -10.44 -0.50 0.79
N ARG A 162 -9.18 -0.78 0.43
CA ARG A 162 -8.02 -0.02 0.92
C ARG A 162 -8.05 1.44 0.48
N LEU A 163 -8.41 1.69 -0.76
CA LEU A 163 -8.59 3.03 -1.30
C LEU A 163 -9.63 3.81 -0.49
N SER A 164 -10.77 3.19 -0.16
CA SER A 164 -11.81 3.81 0.68
C SER A 164 -11.32 4.13 2.09
N LEU A 165 -10.52 3.26 2.71
CA LEU A 165 -9.95 3.54 4.04
C LEU A 165 -8.98 4.72 4.01
N ILE A 166 -8.08 4.74 3.02
CA ILE A 166 -7.10 5.83 2.85
C ILE A 166 -7.82 7.15 2.60
N GLN A 167 -8.87 7.13 1.76
CA GLN A 167 -9.72 8.29 1.47
C GLN A 167 -10.29 8.89 2.76
N GLU A 168 -10.78 8.04 3.68
CA GLU A 168 -11.39 8.48 4.94
C GLU A 168 -10.36 8.75 6.06
N GLY A 169 -9.09 8.36 5.87
CA GLY A 169 -7.97 8.79 6.74
C GLY A 169 -7.48 7.72 7.67
N PHE A 170 -7.77 6.49 7.29
CA PHE A 170 -7.34 5.32 8.02
C PHE A 170 -6.17 4.66 7.30
N TYR A 171 -5.24 4.14 8.09
CA TYR A 171 -4.24 3.20 7.58
C TYR A 171 -4.92 1.86 7.36
N PRO A 172 -4.85 1.26 6.16
CA PRO A 172 -5.37 -0.08 5.97
C PRO A 172 -4.59 -1.09 6.82
N GLU A 173 -5.27 -1.72 7.77
CA GLU A 173 -4.71 -2.72 8.67
C GLU A 173 -4.50 -4.07 7.97
N MET A 174 -3.88 -5.01 8.69
CA MET A 174 -3.75 -6.40 8.26
C MET A 174 -5.12 -7.08 8.09
N VAL A 175 -6.07 -6.82 8.99
CA VAL A 175 -7.45 -7.37 8.96
C VAL A 175 -8.40 -6.35 8.33
N VAL A 176 -8.09 -5.94 7.11
CA VAL A 176 -8.69 -4.78 6.42
C VAL A 176 -10.23 -4.82 6.34
N TRP A 177 -10.85 -6.00 6.18
CA TRP A 177 -12.29 -6.11 5.97
C TRP A 177 -13.14 -5.70 7.16
N ASN A 178 -12.60 -5.78 8.39
CA ASN A 178 -13.28 -5.26 9.58
C ASN A 178 -13.40 -3.73 9.53
N GLN A 179 -12.36 -3.05 9.05
CA GLN A 179 -12.38 -1.61 8.84
C GLN A 179 -13.31 -1.26 7.67
N VAL A 180 -13.17 -1.94 6.52
CA VAL A 180 -13.99 -1.68 5.32
C VAL A 180 -15.48 -1.85 5.63
N ARG A 181 -15.87 -2.88 6.38
CA ARG A 181 -17.27 -3.08 6.79
C ARG A 181 -17.86 -1.89 7.55
N ARG A 182 -17.05 -1.17 8.33
CA ARG A 182 -17.50 0.00 9.12
C ARG A 182 -17.46 1.29 8.30
N ILE A 183 -16.41 1.46 7.50
CA ILE A 183 -16.11 2.71 6.80
C ILE A 183 -16.75 2.77 5.40
N ASP A 184 -16.69 1.68 4.63
CA ASP A 184 -17.31 1.55 3.31
C ASP A 184 -18.09 0.22 3.20
N PRO A 185 -19.30 0.15 3.81
CA PRO A 185 -20.14 -1.04 3.77
C PRO A 185 -20.53 -1.46 2.35
N ALA A 186 -20.59 -0.52 1.40
CA ALA A 186 -20.92 -0.82 0.01
C ALA A 186 -19.82 -1.67 -0.65
N THR A 187 -18.55 -1.30 -0.47
CA THR A 187 -17.43 -2.12 -0.95
C THR A 187 -17.35 -3.48 -0.24
N TYR A 188 -17.63 -3.53 1.08
CA TYR A 188 -17.72 -4.81 1.80
C TYR A 188 -18.80 -5.72 1.19
N LYS A 189 -19.96 -5.15 0.85
CA LYS A 189 -21.05 -5.91 0.23
C LYS A 189 -20.66 -6.49 -1.13
N LEU A 190 -19.86 -5.81 -1.94
CA LEU A 190 -19.34 -6.39 -3.20
C LEU A 190 -18.56 -7.69 -2.95
N TYR A 191 -17.73 -7.70 -1.90
CA TYR A 191 -16.98 -8.90 -1.53
C TYR A 191 -17.90 -10.03 -1.03
N GLU A 192 -18.91 -9.69 -0.22
CA GLU A 192 -19.90 -10.63 0.29
C GLU A 192 -20.75 -11.26 -0.84
N GLU A 193 -21.22 -10.45 -1.78
CA GLU A 193 -22.01 -10.90 -2.95
C GLU A 193 -21.17 -11.80 -3.87
N LEU A 194 -19.88 -11.51 -4.07
CA LEU A 194 -18.99 -12.37 -4.84
C LEU A 194 -18.89 -13.79 -4.25
N LEU A 195 -18.91 -13.92 -2.92
CA LEU A 195 -18.79 -15.19 -2.21
C LEU A 195 -20.12 -15.96 -2.12
N ASN A 196 -21.22 -15.26 -1.90
CA ASN A 196 -22.51 -15.87 -1.54
C ASN A 196 -23.49 -15.97 -2.71
N ASN A 197 -23.13 -15.51 -3.91
CA ASN A 197 -24.01 -15.58 -5.07
C ASN A 197 -23.98 -16.97 -5.73
N ASN A 198 -25.19 -17.53 -5.94
CA ASN A 198 -25.45 -18.85 -6.54
C ASN A 198 -25.48 -18.86 -8.09
N GLU A 199 -25.32 -17.70 -8.72
CA GLU A 199 -25.25 -17.58 -10.17
C GLU A 199 -24.03 -18.30 -10.78
N PRO A 200 -24.10 -18.70 -12.06
CA PRO A 200 -22.94 -19.17 -12.81
C PRO A 200 -21.78 -18.18 -12.72
N ILE A 201 -20.55 -18.70 -12.65
CA ILE A 201 -19.35 -17.88 -12.46
C ILE A 201 -19.24 -16.74 -13.48
N ASN A 202 -19.60 -16.97 -14.75
CA ASN A 202 -19.53 -15.95 -15.79
C ASN A 202 -20.49 -14.77 -15.49
N GLU A 203 -21.76 -15.04 -15.20
CA GLU A 203 -22.77 -14.02 -14.88
C GLU A 203 -22.38 -13.23 -13.64
N ARG A 204 -21.93 -13.94 -12.59
CA ARG A 204 -21.45 -13.34 -11.36
C ARG A 204 -20.26 -12.41 -11.58
N LEU A 205 -19.26 -12.83 -12.37
CA LEU A 205 -18.10 -11.99 -12.67
C LEU A 205 -18.47 -10.76 -13.50
N GLU A 206 -19.40 -10.90 -14.45
CA GLU A 206 -19.89 -9.79 -15.26
C GLU A 206 -20.55 -8.71 -14.41
N LEU A 207 -21.47 -9.10 -13.52
CA LEU A 207 -22.12 -8.18 -12.58
C LEU A 207 -21.10 -7.51 -11.64
N MET A 208 -20.13 -8.27 -11.14
CA MET A 208 -19.07 -7.72 -10.28
C MET A 208 -18.21 -6.71 -11.01
N MET A 209 -17.86 -6.93 -12.28
CA MET A 209 -17.11 -5.93 -13.06
C MET A 209 -17.90 -4.64 -13.26
N LEU A 210 -19.22 -4.71 -13.48
CA LEU A 210 -20.06 -3.52 -13.59
C LEU A 210 -20.09 -2.73 -12.27
N ALA A 211 -20.28 -3.43 -11.15
CA ALA A 211 -20.33 -2.80 -9.83
C ALA A 211 -18.97 -2.19 -9.43
N ILE A 212 -17.87 -2.90 -9.72
CA ILE A 212 -16.51 -2.40 -9.49
C ILE A 212 -16.23 -1.18 -10.37
N ASP A 213 -16.59 -1.19 -11.67
CA ASP A 213 -16.38 -0.01 -12.53
C ASP A 213 -17.14 1.21 -12.00
N PHE A 214 -18.40 1.02 -11.59
CA PHE A 214 -19.18 2.09 -10.96
C PHE A 214 -18.49 2.64 -9.70
N ALA A 215 -17.98 1.75 -8.84
CA ALA A 215 -17.27 2.15 -7.63
C ALA A 215 -15.93 2.86 -7.91
N ILE A 216 -15.18 2.42 -8.94
CA ILE A 216 -13.96 3.08 -9.39
C ILE A 216 -14.28 4.47 -9.93
N ASN A 217 -15.31 4.61 -10.77
CA ASN A 217 -15.74 5.90 -11.35
C ASN A 217 -15.98 6.96 -10.27
N GLY A 218 -16.62 6.59 -9.16
CA GLY A 218 -16.84 7.50 -8.03
C GLY A 218 -15.57 7.93 -7.29
N LYS A 219 -14.43 7.29 -7.54
CA LYS A 219 -13.15 7.52 -6.85
C LYS A 219 -12.02 7.97 -7.78
N ILE A 220 -12.25 8.17 -9.08
CA ILE A 220 -11.18 8.54 -10.02
C ILE A 220 -10.49 9.84 -9.63
N GLY A 221 -11.26 10.89 -9.30
CA GLY A 221 -10.69 12.20 -8.98
C GLY A 221 -9.70 12.15 -7.82
N ILE A 222 -10.04 11.46 -6.73
CA ILE A 222 -9.17 11.31 -5.57
C ILE A 222 -8.06 10.27 -5.79
N GLY A 223 -8.34 9.18 -6.52
CA GLY A 223 -7.41 8.08 -6.72
C GLY A 223 -6.31 8.42 -7.74
N SER A 224 -6.59 9.35 -8.64
CA SER A 224 -5.63 9.81 -9.66
C SER A 224 -5.04 11.19 -9.38
N SER A 225 -5.46 11.87 -8.32
CA SER A 225 -5.05 13.26 -8.01
C SER A 225 -3.54 13.43 -8.04
N HIS A 226 -2.80 12.54 -7.39
CA HIS A 226 -1.33 12.59 -7.35
C HIS A 226 -0.71 12.53 -8.75
N LEU A 227 -1.15 11.61 -9.62
CA LEU A 227 -0.65 11.53 -10.99
C LEU A 227 -1.06 12.76 -11.81
N LEU A 228 -2.30 13.22 -11.68
CA LEU A 228 -2.79 14.40 -12.39
C LEU A 228 -2.07 15.68 -11.94
N ASN A 229 -1.68 15.77 -10.68
CA ASN A 229 -0.86 16.86 -10.15
C ASN A 229 0.57 16.81 -10.71
N VAL A 230 1.16 15.61 -10.81
CA VAL A 230 2.48 15.42 -11.48
C VAL A 230 2.42 15.83 -12.95
N MET A 231 1.31 15.57 -13.63
CA MET A 231 1.13 15.93 -15.04
C MET A 231 0.95 17.43 -15.27
N GLY A 232 0.67 18.21 -14.23
CA GLY A 232 0.52 19.66 -14.30
C GLY A 232 -0.74 20.09 -15.07
N ASP A 233 -0.59 21.17 -15.82
CA ASP A 233 -1.66 21.78 -16.62
C ASP A 233 -1.93 21.01 -17.92
N SER A 234 -3.11 21.20 -18.52
CA SER A 234 -3.53 20.49 -19.74
C SER A 234 -2.68 20.82 -20.98
N SER A 235 -1.88 21.90 -20.94
CA SER A 235 -0.89 22.23 -21.97
C SER A 235 0.38 21.38 -21.92
N GLU A 236 0.69 20.78 -20.77
CA GLU A 236 1.89 19.98 -20.59
C GLU A 236 1.70 18.57 -21.16
N LYS A 237 2.58 18.20 -22.10
CA LYS A 237 2.56 16.90 -22.76
C LYS A 237 3.70 16.05 -22.27
N TRP A 238 3.37 14.83 -21.87
CA TRP A 238 4.31 13.90 -21.29
C TRP A 238 4.51 12.68 -22.17
N GLY A 239 5.76 12.32 -22.43
CA GLY A 239 6.08 10.99 -22.94
C GLY A 239 5.99 9.94 -21.82
N PHE A 240 5.61 8.70 -22.15
CA PHE A 240 5.52 7.64 -21.15
C PHE A 240 6.82 7.44 -20.36
N LYS A 241 7.98 7.50 -21.04
CA LYS A 241 9.29 7.39 -20.40
C LYS A 241 9.49 8.47 -19.33
N GLN A 242 9.08 9.71 -19.62
CA GLN A 242 9.24 10.85 -18.70
C GLN A 242 8.38 10.63 -17.44
N LEU A 243 7.11 10.26 -17.60
CA LEU A 243 6.22 9.95 -16.46
C LEU A 243 6.77 8.79 -15.63
N LYS A 244 7.17 7.70 -16.29
CA LYS A 244 7.69 6.52 -15.60
C LYS A 244 8.97 6.82 -14.81
N SER A 245 9.83 7.71 -15.31
CA SER A 245 11.06 8.14 -14.62
C SER A 245 10.85 9.23 -13.58
N HIS A 246 9.65 9.80 -13.46
CA HIS A 246 9.39 10.88 -12.51
C HIS A 246 9.54 10.35 -11.06
N PRO A 247 10.26 11.06 -10.17
CA PRO A 247 10.48 10.61 -8.79
C PRO A 247 9.18 10.32 -8.03
N SER A 248 8.18 11.19 -8.16
CA SER A 248 6.88 11.02 -7.49
C SER A 248 6.09 9.79 -7.99
N VAL A 249 6.39 9.25 -9.17
CA VAL A 249 5.65 8.14 -9.78
C VAL A 249 6.28 6.78 -9.45
N GLN A 250 7.48 6.75 -8.86
CA GLN A 250 8.28 5.53 -8.66
C GLN A 250 7.51 4.41 -7.96
N GLU A 251 6.66 4.76 -6.99
CA GLU A 251 5.90 3.81 -6.16
C GLU A 251 4.81 3.04 -6.91
N TYR A 252 4.34 3.55 -8.04
CA TYR A 252 3.32 2.90 -8.87
C TYR A 252 3.73 2.83 -10.34
N GLN A 253 5.02 3.01 -10.63
CA GLN A 253 5.55 3.04 -12.01
C GLN A 253 5.30 1.75 -12.79
N LEU A 254 5.21 0.61 -12.08
CA LEU A 254 4.93 -0.69 -12.69
C LEU A 254 3.49 -0.75 -13.22
N ASP A 255 2.57 -0.06 -12.55
CA ASP A 255 1.14 -0.08 -12.81
C ASP A 255 0.67 1.14 -13.64
N LEU A 256 1.57 2.10 -13.85
CA LEU A 256 1.31 3.35 -14.56
C LEU A 256 0.64 3.15 -15.92
N SER A 257 1.05 2.16 -16.71
CA SER A 257 0.45 1.90 -18.02
C SER A 257 -1.04 1.57 -17.94
N MET A 258 -1.43 0.75 -16.95
CA MET A 258 -2.81 0.33 -16.74
C MET A 258 -3.65 1.48 -16.18
N MET A 259 -3.08 2.22 -15.22
CA MET A 259 -3.69 3.43 -14.68
C MET A 259 -3.96 4.46 -15.78
N LEU A 260 -2.97 4.76 -16.64
CA LEU A 260 -3.15 5.67 -17.78
C LEU A 260 -4.20 5.16 -18.76
N ALA A 261 -4.19 3.87 -19.11
CA ALA A 261 -5.20 3.29 -19.99
C ALA A 261 -6.62 3.47 -19.44
N TYR A 262 -6.79 3.30 -18.12
CA TYR A 262 -8.08 3.51 -17.46
C TYR A 262 -8.48 5.00 -17.47
N LEU A 263 -7.55 5.90 -17.14
CA LEU A 263 -7.82 7.34 -17.16
C LEU A 263 -8.13 7.88 -18.56
N ILE A 264 -7.57 7.27 -19.60
CA ILE A 264 -7.92 7.58 -21.00
C ILE A 264 -9.32 7.08 -21.33
N GLU A 265 -9.67 5.83 -20.95
CA GLU A 265 -11.02 5.27 -21.12
C GLU A 265 -12.08 6.14 -20.43
N LYS A 266 -11.72 6.83 -19.34
CA LYS A 266 -12.60 7.67 -18.53
C LYS A 266 -12.48 9.18 -18.79
N GLU A 267 -11.73 9.58 -19.80
CA GLU A 267 -11.59 10.99 -20.20
C GLU A 267 -11.00 11.91 -19.10
N TYR A 268 -10.06 11.40 -18.30
CA TYR A 268 -9.23 12.21 -17.38
C TYR A 268 -7.85 12.53 -17.96
N VAL A 269 -7.42 11.72 -18.93
CA VAL A 269 -6.14 11.88 -19.65
C VAL A 269 -6.41 11.77 -21.14
N GLN A 270 -5.88 12.71 -21.92
CA GLN A 270 -5.95 12.66 -23.38
C GLN A 270 -4.61 12.23 -23.99
N VAL A 271 -4.68 11.69 -25.21
CA VAL A 271 -3.52 11.25 -25.98
C VAL A 271 -3.35 12.14 -27.19
N THR A 272 -2.16 12.74 -27.34
CA THR A 272 -1.73 13.38 -28.59
C THR A 272 -0.67 12.53 -29.27
N LEU A 273 -0.71 12.45 -30.59
CA LEU A 273 0.29 11.77 -31.40
C LEU A 273 1.30 12.79 -31.95
N GLU A 274 2.58 12.52 -31.77
CA GLU A 274 3.68 13.29 -32.36
C GLU A 274 4.45 12.40 -33.34
N GLU A 275 4.58 12.82 -34.59
CA GLU A 275 5.21 12.01 -35.63
C GLU A 275 6.71 11.82 -35.35
N THR A 276 7.22 10.61 -35.56
CA THR A 276 8.64 10.31 -35.46
C THR A 276 9.32 10.39 -36.82
N LYS A 277 10.64 10.15 -36.87
CA LYS A 277 11.38 10.02 -38.14
C LYS A 277 10.93 8.80 -38.97
N GLY A 278 10.25 7.83 -38.36
CA GLY A 278 9.71 6.66 -39.05
C GLY A 278 8.33 6.93 -39.63
N VAL A 279 8.13 6.59 -40.90
CA VAL A 279 6.84 6.73 -41.59
C VAL A 279 5.75 5.98 -40.82
N ASN A 280 4.64 6.66 -40.49
CA ASN A 280 3.52 6.12 -39.73
C ASN A 280 3.87 5.62 -38.32
N VAL A 281 4.96 6.09 -37.73
CA VAL A 281 5.33 5.80 -36.33
C VAL A 281 5.22 7.09 -35.52
N TYR A 282 4.44 7.05 -34.45
CA TYR A 282 4.13 8.21 -33.62
C TYR A 282 4.53 7.98 -32.16
N HIS A 283 5.09 9.00 -31.52
CA HIS A 283 5.14 9.10 -30.07
C HIS A 283 3.73 9.36 -29.53
N ARG A 284 3.32 8.56 -28.54
CA ARG A 284 2.12 8.84 -27.74
C ARG A 284 2.51 9.75 -26.59
N LEU A 285 1.93 10.94 -26.58
CA LEU A 285 2.06 11.91 -25.51
C LEU A 285 0.75 11.96 -24.71
N TYR A 286 0.86 12.17 -23.40
CA TYR A 286 -0.24 12.18 -22.45
C TYR A 286 -0.35 13.57 -21.83
N SER A 287 -1.55 14.10 -21.72
CA SER A 287 -1.82 15.31 -20.93
C SER A 287 -3.09 15.11 -20.12
N LYS A 288 -3.20 15.83 -19.00
CA LYS A 288 -4.46 15.96 -18.28
C LYS A 288 -5.49 16.66 -19.18
N ILE A 289 -6.78 16.33 -19.00
CA ILE A 289 -7.91 17.05 -19.60
C ILE A 289 -8.30 18.23 -18.71
#